data_AF-A0A1G2ECT2-F1
#
_entry.id   AF-A0A1G2ECT2-F1
#
_cell.length_a   1.000
_cell.length_b   1.000
_cell.length_c   1.000
_cell.angle_alpha   90.00
_cell.angle_beta   90.00
_cell.angle_gamma   90.00
#
_symmetry.space_group_name_H-M   'P 1'
#
loop_
_entity.id
_entity.type
_entity.pdbx_description
1 polymer ?
#
loop_
_entity_poly.entity_id
_entity_poly.type
_entity_poly.pdbx_seq_one_letter_code
_entity_poly.pdbx_strand_id
1 'polypeptide(L)'
;MALYQREKINPFGGFLPLLIQLPILFALYRVFWTGLQVGQMDNLYSFISRPAAIDPTFFGIMNLAEPSIILAVLAGVCQYFQTKTMSPSTSSGQAQKKGDSMGQFSNMMQKQMLYIFPLFTVFILFKLPSAIGVYWVVTSLFSIGQQYLIMKPLTKIKFSSGQEQHGASK
;
A
#
# COMPACT_ATOMS: atom_id res chain seq x y z
N MET A 1 -1.79 -23.59 13.30
CA MET A 1 -0.64 -23.58 12.36
C MET A 1 -0.66 -24.71 11.33
N ALA A 2 -1.12 -25.92 11.69
CA ALA A 2 -1.16 -27.05 10.75
C ALA A 2 -1.95 -26.78 9.45
N LEU A 3 -3.05 -26.01 9.51
CA LEU A 3 -3.83 -25.64 8.33
C LEU A 3 -3.05 -24.72 7.37
N TYR A 4 -2.38 -23.68 7.88
CA TYR A 4 -1.55 -22.77 7.07
C TYR A 4 -0.37 -23.48 6.41
N GLN A 5 0.22 -24.47 7.11
CA GLN A 5 1.31 -25.27 6.57
C GLN A 5 0.82 -26.25 5.49
N ARG A 6 -0.40 -26.82 5.65
CA ARG A 6 -1.03 -27.68 4.63
C ARG A 6 -1.37 -26.90 3.35
N GLU A 7 -1.91 -25.69 3.51
CA GLU A 7 -2.28 -24.82 2.38
C GLU A 7 -1.12 -23.95 1.87
N LYS A 8 0.08 -24.06 2.47
CA LYS A 8 1.28 -23.24 2.17
C LYS A 8 1.02 -21.72 2.20
N ILE A 9 0.14 -21.25 3.08
CA ILE A 9 -0.20 -19.83 3.23
C ILE A 9 0.66 -19.22 4.34
N ASN A 10 1.37 -18.12 4.05
CA ASN A 10 2.17 -17.40 5.05
C ASN A 10 1.29 -16.38 5.80
N PRO A 11 1.10 -16.51 7.13
CA PRO A 11 0.33 -15.56 7.93
C PRO A 11 0.93 -14.14 7.93
N PHE A 12 2.22 -14.01 7.65
CA PHE A 12 2.89 -12.71 7.52
C PHE A 12 2.89 -12.18 6.08
N GLY A 13 2.29 -12.86 5.10
CA GLY A 13 2.33 -12.40 3.70
C GLY A 13 1.92 -10.94 3.48
N GLY A 14 1.02 -10.41 4.32
CA GLY A 14 0.60 -9.00 4.27
C GLY A 14 1.65 -7.96 4.68
N PHE A 15 2.72 -8.36 5.38
CA PHE A 15 3.80 -7.44 5.79
C PHE A 15 4.90 -7.29 4.75
N LEU A 16 5.00 -8.23 3.81
CA LEU A 16 6.07 -8.26 2.81
C LEU A 16 6.09 -6.99 1.92
N PRO A 17 4.95 -6.44 1.46
CA PRO A 17 4.95 -5.18 0.72
C PRO A 17 5.53 -4.01 1.52
N LEU A 18 5.28 -3.97 2.84
CA LEU A 18 5.79 -2.92 3.71
C LEU A 18 7.32 -2.98 3.83
N LEU A 19 7.92 -4.18 3.87
CA LEU A 19 9.37 -4.31 3.90
C LEU A 19 10.03 -3.79 2.63
N ILE A 20 9.45 -4.09 1.48
CA ILE A 20 9.96 -3.62 0.18
C ILE A 20 9.77 -2.11 0.05
N GLN A 21 8.75 -1.56 0.69
CA GLN A 21 8.43 -0.14 0.70
C GLN A 21 9.46 0.71 1.49
N LEU A 22 10.02 0.19 2.58
CA LEU A 22 10.91 0.95 3.48
C LEU A 22 12.20 1.45 2.81
N PRO A 23 12.96 0.64 2.04
CA PRO A 23 14.15 1.11 1.32
C PRO A 23 13.86 2.26 0.34
N ILE A 24 12.73 2.20 -0.36
CA ILE A 24 12.32 3.22 -1.33
C ILE A 24 12.03 4.54 -0.60
N LEU A 25 11.32 4.47 0.52
CA LEU A 25 11.01 5.64 1.33
C LEU A 25 12.28 6.27 1.91
N PHE A 26 13.21 5.45 2.40
CA PHE A 26 14.48 5.93 2.94
C PHE A 26 15.35 6.61 1.86
N ALA A 27 15.39 6.05 0.65
CA ALA A 27 16.08 6.66 -0.48
C ALA A 27 15.50 8.03 -0.83
N LEU A 28 14.18 8.14 -0.97
CA LEU A 28 13.50 9.41 -1.25
C LEU A 28 13.72 10.43 -0.14
N TYR A 29 13.60 10.02 1.13
CA TYR A 29 13.89 10.89 2.26
C TYR A 29 15.32 11.45 2.19
N ARG A 30 16.32 10.59 1.95
CA ARG A 30 17.73 11.01 1.87
C ARG A 30 17.97 12.02 0.73
N VAL A 31 17.34 11.81 -0.42
CA VAL A 31 17.47 12.69 -1.59
C VAL A 31 16.95 14.09 -1.26
N PHE A 32 15.76 14.21 -0.69
CA PHE A 32 15.17 15.53 -0.39
C PHE A 32 15.72 16.16 0.89
N TRP A 33 16.26 15.37 1.82
CA TRP A 33 16.85 15.88 3.06
C TRP A 33 18.28 16.38 2.90
N THR A 34 19.10 15.68 2.10
CA THR A 34 20.54 15.97 1.94
C THR A 34 21.01 16.02 0.50
N GLY A 35 20.34 15.32 -0.42
CA GLY A 35 20.76 15.19 -1.81
C GLY A 35 20.58 16.46 -2.65
N LEU A 36 19.78 17.43 -2.19
CA LEU A 36 19.59 18.71 -2.87
C LEU A 36 20.64 19.78 -2.51
N GLN A 37 21.68 19.42 -1.75
CA GLN A 37 22.76 20.33 -1.41
C GLN A 37 23.78 20.39 -2.54
N VAL A 38 24.23 21.61 -2.89
CA VAL A 38 25.20 21.85 -3.97
C VAL A 38 26.50 21.07 -3.73
N GLY A 39 26.92 20.86 -2.48
CA GLY A 39 28.13 20.07 -2.16
C GLY A 39 28.03 18.57 -2.47
N GLN A 40 26.84 18.02 -2.67
CA GLN A 40 26.69 16.62 -3.13
C GLN A 40 26.92 16.48 -4.64
N MET A 41 27.01 17.60 -5.36
CA MET A 41 27.17 17.64 -6.82
C MET A 41 28.62 17.48 -7.28
N ASP A 42 29.56 17.31 -6.36
CA ASP A 42 30.94 16.94 -6.69
C ASP A 42 31.03 15.54 -7.33
N ASN A 43 30.01 14.70 -7.12
CA ASN A 43 29.87 13.38 -7.73
C ASN A 43 29.07 13.40 -9.04
N LEU A 44 28.77 14.56 -9.61
CA LEU A 44 28.15 14.64 -10.93
C LEU A 44 29.08 14.08 -12.00
N TYR A 45 28.49 13.51 -13.05
CA TYR A 45 29.23 13.15 -14.24
C TYR A 45 29.90 14.40 -14.85
N SER A 46 31.07 14.21 -15.44
CA SER A 46 31.89 15.28 -16.02
C SER A 46 31.18 16.11 -17.10
N PHE A 47 30.12 15.58 -17.71
CA PHE A 47 29.32 16.24 -18.74
C PHE A 47 28.13 17.05 -18.20
N ILE A 48 27.87 17.06 -16.88
CA ILE A 48 26.77 17.81 -16.28
C ILE A 48 27.32 19.09 -15.63
N SER A 49 26.85 20.24 -16.10
CA SER A 49 27.19 21.53 -15.49
C SER A 49 26.60 21.64 -14.09
N ARG A 50 27.42 22.08 -13.14
CA ARG A 50 27.01 22.27 -11.74
C ARG A 50 26.05 23.47 -11.64
N PRO A 51 24.78 23.28 -11.25
CA PRO A 51 23.90 24.39 -10.95
C PRO A 51 24.32 25.09 -9.66
N ALA A 52 24.24 26.43 -9.64
CA ALA A 52 24.58 27.22 -8.45
C ALA A 52 23.51 27.14 -7.35
N ALA A 53 22.26 26.85 -7.73
CA ALA A 53 21.14 26.64 -6.81
C ALA A 53 20.21 25.57 -7.39
N ILE A 54 19.62 24.75 -6.52
CA ILE A 54 18.54 23.82 -6.89
C ILE A 54 17.24 24.41 -6.40
N ASP A 55 16.27 24.52 -7.30
CA ASP A 55 14.90 24.84 -6.96
C ASP A 55 14.05 23.56 -7.00
N PRO A 56 13.69 22.97 -5.83
CA PRO A 56 12.85 21.77 -5.75
C PRO A 56 11.34 22.08 -5.89
N THR A 57 10.96 23.18 -6.52
CA THR A 57 9.55 23.56 -6.68
C THR A 57 8.85 22.69 -7.72
N PHE A 58 7.79 22.02 -7.29
CA PHE A 58 6.86 21.22 -8.08
C PHE A 58 5.79 22.09 -8.74
N PHE A 59 5.69 22.01 -10.07
CA PHE A 59 4.75 22.78 -10.90
C PHE A 59 4.74 24.30 -10.66
N GLY A 60 5.81 24.87 -10.07
CA GLY A 60 5.88 26.28 -9.72
C GLY A 60 5.02 26.70 -8.53
N ILE A 61 4.36 25.75 -7.84
CA ILE A 61 3.37 26.04 -6.79
C ILE A 61 3.76 25.48 -5.42
N MET A 62 4.69 24.52 -5.33
CA MET A 62 4.96 23.81 -4.08
C MET A 62 6.41 23.34 -3.98
N ASN A 63 7.09 23.64 -2.87
CA ASN A 63 8.44 23.16 -2.63
C ASN A 63 8.43 21.70 -2.10
N LEU A 64 9.11 20.80 -2.80
CA LEU A 64 9.16 19.37 -2.45
C LEU A 64 10.06 19.04 -1.27
N ALA A 65 11.04 19.90 -0.97
CA ALA A 65 11.93 19.74 0.17
C ALA A 65 11.26 20.15 1.49
N GLU A 66 10.21 20.97 1.42
CA GLU A 66 9.47 21.43 2.59
C GLU A 66 8.24 20.55 2.89
N PRO A 67 7.80 20.46 4.15
CA PRO A 67 6.56 19.77 4.51
C PRO A 67 5.32 20.44 3.91
N SER A 68 4.34 19.65 3.50
CA SER A 68 3.05 20.14 2.97
C SER A 68 1.88 19.39 3.59
N ILE A 69 1.07 20.13 4.34
CA ILE A 69 -0.14 19.61 5.00
C ILE A 69 -1.15 19.10 3.96
N ILE A 70 -1.28 19.82 2.84
CA ILE A 70 -2.21 19.47 1.77
C ILE A 70 -1.86 18.09 1.21
N LEU A 71 -0.57 17.85 0.92
CA LEU A 71 -0.12 16.55 0.42
C LEU A 71 -0.16 15.46 1.49
N ALA A 72 0.12 15.78 2.76
CA ALA A 72 0.01 14.81 3.84
C ALA A 72 -1.43 14.27 3.96
N VAL A 73 -2.43 15.16 3.99
CA VAL A 73 -3.84 14.79 4.05
C VAL A 73 -4.26 14.04 2.79
N LEU A 74 -3.87 14.53 1.61
CA LEU A 74 -4.20 13.87 0.34
C LEU A 74 -3.63 12.45 0.27
N ALA A 75 -2.37 12.25 0.71
CA ALA A 75 -1.74 10.95 0.81
C ALA A 75 -2.53 10.01 1.71
N GLY A 76 -2.91 10.45 2.91
CA GLY A 76 -3.74 9.65 3.83
C GLY A 76 -5.10 9.29 3.26
N VAL A 77 -5.77 10.22 2.58
CA VAL A 77 -7.06 9.96 1.92
C VAL A 77 -6.90 8.94 0.79
N CYS A 78 -5.93 9.14 -0.10
CA CYS A 78 -5.64 8.19 -1.18
C CYS A 78 -5.30 6.79 -0.64
N GLN A 79 -4.50 6.73 0.43
CA GLN A 79 -4.10 5.49 1.08
C GLN A 79 -5.28 4.77 1.75
N TYR A 80 -6.19 5.52 2.38
CA TYR A 80 -7.45 4.97 2.91
C TYR A 80 -8.26 4.29 1.80
N PHE A 81 -8.44 4.96 0.66
CA PHE A 81 -9.15 4.38 -0.49
C PHE A 81 -8.43 3.18 -1.09
N GLN A 82 -7.10 3.23 -1.17
CA GLN A 82 -6.27 2.10 -1.59
C GLN A 82 -6.50 0.88 -0.69
N THR A 83 -6.34 1.03 0.62
CA THR A 83 -6.52 -0.06 1.58
C THR A 83 -7.95 -0.59 1.58
N LYS A 84 -8.95 0.29 1.44
CA LYS A 84 -10.36 -0.10 1.32
C LYS A 84 -10.64 -0.94 0.07
N THR A 85 -9.99 -0.64 -1.05
CA THR A 85 -10.19 -1.37 -2.32
C THR A 85 -9.41 -2.69 -2.34
N MET A 86 -8.27 -2.74 -1.66
CA MET A 86 -7.42 -3.94 -1.56
C MET A 86 -7.85 -4.90 -0.46
N SER A 87 -8.54 -4.42 0.57
CA SER A 87 -9.10 -5.29 1.61
C SER A 87 -10.28 -6.06 1.00
N PRO A 88 -10.21 -7.39 0.82
CA PRO A 88 -11.39 -8.15 0.47
C PRO A 88 -12.44 -7.84 1.53
N SER A 89 -13.60 -7.35 1.09
CA SER A 89 -14.76 -7.17 1.97
C SER A 89 -14.86 -8.43 2.82
N THR A 90 -14.89 -8.29 4.13
CA THR A 90 -15.06 -9.38 5.10
C THR A 90 -16.46 -9.97 4.90
N SER A 91 -16.63 -10.65 3.76
CA SER A 91 -17.85 -11.12 3.14
C SER A 91 -17.58 -12.51 2.58
N SER A 92 -16.84 -13.32 3.33
CA SER A 92 -16.94 -14.76 3.26
C SER A 92 -17.80 -15.14 4.47
N GLY A 93 -19.07 -15.44 4.20
CA GLY A 93 -20.02 -15.89 5.21
C GLY A 93 -19.58 -17.21 5.85
N GLN A 94 -18.77 -17.12 6.89
CA GLN A 94 -18.82 -18.06 8.00
C GLN A 94 -18.99 -17.27 9.27
N ALA A 95 -20.12 -17.57 9.92
CA ALA A 95 -20.56 -17.07 11.19
C ALA A 95 -19.38 -16.69 12.10
N GLN A 96 -19.40 -15.42 12.51
CA GLN A 96 -18.84 -14.95 13.75
C GLN A 96 -19.35 -15.85 14.89
N LYS A 97 -18.70 -17.00 15.10
CA LYS A 97 -18.89 -17.78 16.32
C LYS A 97 -18.23 -16.98 17.42
N LYS A 98 -19.09 -16.52 18.32
CA LYS A 98 -18.79 -15.79 19.56
C LYS A 98 -17.90 -16.70 20.44
N GLY A 99 -16.58 -16.72 20.19
CA GLY A 99 -15.64 -17.60 20.89
C GLY A 99 -14.24 -17.75 20.28
N ASP A 100 -14.04 -17.47 18.98
CA ASP A 100 -12.73 -17.67 18.35
C ASP A 100 -11.85 -16.40 18.44
N SER A 101 -10.98 -16.33 19.45
CA SER A 101 -10.02 -15.23 19.68
C SER A 101 -9.18 -14.88 18.44
N MET A 102 -8.99 -15.83 17.53
CA MET A 102 -8.20 -15.62 16.30
C MET A 102 -8.96 -14.84 15.22
N GLY A 103 -10.28 -15.01 15.10
CA GLY A 103 -11.11 -14.25 14.16
C GLY A 103 -11.37 -12.81 14.61
N GLN A 104 -11.34 -12.57 15.92
CA GLN A 104 -11.46 -11.23 16.48
C GLN A 104 -10.16 -10.43 16.29
N PHE A 105 -9.01 -11.08 16.45
CA PHE A 105 -7.70 -10.49 16.20
C PHE A 105 -7.52 -10.08 14.73
N SER A 106 -7.90 -10.92 13.77
CA SER A 106 -7.77 -10.61 12.33
C SER A 106 -8.63 -9.41 11.91
N ASN A 107 -9.87 -9.34 12.40
CA ASN A 107 -10.76 -8.20 12.15
C ASN A 107 -10.23 -6.89 12.76
N MET A 108 -9.62 -6.97 13.95
CA MET A 108 -9.01 -5.80 14.58
C MET A 108 -7.78 -5.31 13.81
N MET A 109 -6.92 -6.23 13.35
CA MET A 109 -5.76 -5.90 12.52
C MET A 109 -6.17 -5.23 11.19
N GLN A 110 -7.22 -5.73 10.53
CA GLN A 110 -7.77 -5.12 9.31
C GLN A 110 -8.28 -3.69 9.56
N LYS A 111 -9.02 -3.46 10.66
CA LYS A 111 -9.50 -2.12 11.03
C LYS A 111 -8.35 -1.17 11.34
N GLN A 112 -7.30 -1.64 12.00
CA GLN A 112 -6.09 -0.84 12.27
C GLN A 112 -5.41 -0.43 10.95
N MET A 113 -5.25 -1.35 10.00
CA MET A 113 -4.69 -1.02 8.69
C MET A 113 -5.56 -0.03 7.90
N LEU A 114 -6.89 -0.12 8.03
CA LEU A 114 -7.80 0.72 7.26
C LEU A 114 -7.92 2.15 7.84
N TYR A 115 -7.94 2.31 9.17
CA TYR A 115 -8.15 3.63 9.79
C TYR A 115 -6.89 4.21 10.46
N ILE A 116 -6.16 3.40 11.23
CA ILE A 116 -5.03 3.89 12.02
C ILE A 116 -3.83 4.17 11.11
N PHE A 117 -3.55 3.27 10.18
CA PHE A 117 -2.36 3.40 9.34
C PHE A 117 -2.36 4.66 8.46
N PRO A 118 -3.45 5.01 7.73
CA PRO A 118 -3.48 6.25 6.96
C PRO A 118 -3.38 7.50 7.85
N LEU A 119 -4.02 7.49 9.03
CA LEU A 119 -3.90 8.59 9.99
C LEU A 119 -2.46 8.77 10.49
N PHE A 120 -1.78 7.66 10.77
CA PHE A 120 -0.38 7.66 11.17
C PHE A 120 0.55 8.14 10.05
N THR A 121 0.28 7.75 8.79
CA THR A 121 1.02 8.25 7.64
C THR A 121 0.86 9.77 7.49
N VAL A 122 -0.35 10.31 7.67
CA VAL A 122 -0.58 11.76 7.68
C VAL A 122 0.26 12.44 8.77
N PHE A 123 0.26 11.89 10.00
CA PHE A 123 1.04 12.41 11.13
C PHE A 123 2.54 12.47 10.83
N ILE A 124 3.10 11.42 10.20
CA ILE A 124 4.51 11.40 9.80
C ILE A 124 4.78 12.46 8.72
N LEU A 125 3.92 12.53 7.70
CA LEU A 125 4.08 13.44 6.57
C LEU A 125 3.98 14.93 6.94
N PHE A 126 3.38 15.27 8.09
CA PHE A 126 3.41 16.64 8.61
C PHE A 126 4.81 17.16 8.92
N LYS A 127 5.78 16.28 9.16
CA LYS A 127 7.16 16.65 9.54
C LYS A 127 8.18 16.37 8.45
N LEU A 128 7.82 15.56 7.46
CA LEU A 128 8.73 15.13 6.40
C LEU A 128 8.60 15.99 5.13
N PRO A 129 9.62 15.99 4.26
CA PRO A 129 9.54 16.64 2.95
C PRO A 129 8.32 16.18 2.16
N SER A 130 7.63 17.13 1.51
CA SER A 130 6.39 16.86 0.80
C SER A 130 6.55 15.96 -0.43
N ALA A 131 7.78 15.81 -0.95
CA ALA A 131 8.14 14.78 -1.92
C ALA A 131 7.66 13.37 -1.54
N ILE A 132 7.75 13.02 -0.26
CA ILE A 132 7.32 11.71 0.23
C ILE A 132 5.79 11.60 0.18
N GLY A 133 5.08 12.71 0.42
CA GLY A 133 3.63 12.79 0.25
C GLY A 133 3.20 12.59 -1.21
N VAL A 134 3.88 13.25 -2.16
CA VAL A 134 3.64 13.04 -3.60
C VAL A 134 3.82 11.57 -3.97
N TYR A 135 4.92 10.97 -3.51
CA TYR A 135 5.19 9.55 -3.72
C TYR A 135 4.03 8.66 -3.24
N TRP A 136 3.55 8.87 -2.00
CA TRP A 136 2.43 8.10 -1.47
C TRP A 136 1.15 8.27 -2.31
N VAL A 137 0.81 9.51 -2.68
CA VAL A 137 -0.37 9.79 -3.52
C VAL A 137 -0.28 9.02 -4.84
N VAL A 138 0.85 9.13 -5.54
CA VAL A 138 1.06 8.48 -6.85
C VAL A 138 1.00 6.95 -6.71
N THR A 139 1.69 6.37 -5.73
CA THR A 139 1.69 4.92 -5.51
C THR A 139 0.32 4.39 -5.09
N SER A 140 -0.42 5.13 -4.26
CA SER A 140 -1.80 4.76 -3.89
C SER A 140 -2.75 4.81 -5.09
N LEU A 141 -2.69 5.88 -5.89
CA LEU A 141 -3.49 6.00 -7.12
C LEU A 141 -3.16 4.89 -8.13
N PHE A 142 -1.87 4.62 -8.34
CA PHE A 142 -1.43 3.53 -9.19
C PHE A 142 -1.96 2.18 -8.70
N SER A 143 -1.87 1.92 -7.39
CA SER A 143 -2.36 0.67 -6.79
C SER A 143 -3.87 0.51 -6.93
N ILE A 144 -4.64 1.60 -6.79
CA ILE A 144 -6.09 1.60 -7.02
C ILE A 144 -6.39 1.30 -8.49
N GLY A 145 -5.68 1.94 -9.42
CA GLY A 145 -5.82 1.69 -10.87
C GLY A 145 -5.48 0.26 -11.24
N GLN A 146 -4.36 -0.27 -10.74
CA GLN A 146 -3.97 -1.67 -10.82
C GLN A 146 -5.10 -2.59 -10.33
N GLN A 147 -5.61 -2.34 -9.13
CA GLN A 147 -6.61 -3.18 -8.50
C GLN A 147 -7.90 -3.21 -9.34
N TYR A 148 -8.30 -2.05 -9.87
CA TYR A 148 -9.46 -1.92 -10.74
C TYR A 148 -9.30 -2.69 -12.06
N LEU A 149 -8.11 -2.69 -12.66
CA LEU A 149 -7.82 -3.45 -13.88
C LEU A 149 -7.76 -4.97 -13.66
N ILE A 150 -7.26 -5.42 -12.50
CA ILE A 150 -7.05 -6.83 -12.17
C ILE A 150 -8.32 -7.51 -11.65
N MET A 151 -9.18 -6.81 -10.90
CA MET A 151 -10.44 -7.36 -10.37
C MET A 151 -11.49 -7.54 -11.49
N LYS A 152 -11.22 -8.43 -12.45
CA LYS A 152 -12.28 -9.04 -13.28
C LYS A 152 -12.88 -10.19 -12.49
N PRO A 153 -14.21 -10.31 -12.37
CA PRO A 153 -14.82 -11.47 -11.73
C PRO A 153 -14.35 -12.70 -12.48
N LEU A 154 -13.64 -13.61 -11.80
CA LEU A 154 -13.36 -14.93 -12.34
C LEU A 154 -14.71 -15.52 -12.76
N THR A 155 -14.91 -15.69 -14.06
CA THR A 155 -16.10 -16.28 -14.64
C THR A 155 -16.41 -17.53 -13.83
N LYS A 156 -17.57 -17.56 -13.17
CA LYS A 156 -18.02 -18.72 -12.40
C LYS A 156 -18.07 -19.89 -13.37
N ILE A 157 -17.03 -20.73 -13.39
CA ILE A 157 -17.09 -22.02 -14.04
C ILE A 157 -18.09 -22.81 -13.20
N LYS A 158 -19.34 -22.89 -13.68
CA LYS A 158 -20.34 -23.81 -13.15
C LYS A 158 -19.74 -25.20 -13.31
N PHE A 159 -19.22 -25.77 -12.23
CA PHE A 159 -19.05 -27.21 -12.16
C PHE A 159 -20.47 -27.79 -12.23
N SER A 160 -20.83 -28.29 -13.41
CA SER A 160 -22.02 -29.10 -13.59
C SER A 160 -21.90 -30.26 -12.61
N SER A 161 -22.75 -30.27 -11.59
CA SER A 161 -22.89 -31.36 -10.64
C SER A 161 -23.33 -32.61 -11.39
N GLY A 162 -22.36 -33.37 -11.88
CA GLY A 162 -22.55 -34.74 -12.37
C GLY A 162 -22.69 -35.69 -11.18
N GLN A 163 -23.84 -35.65 -10.53
CA GLN A 163 -24.31 -36.69 -9.64
C GLN A 163 -25.81 -36.81 -9.86
N GLU A 164 -26.22 -37.71 -10.75
CA GLU A 164 -27.40 -38.56 -10.55
C GLU A 164 -27.46 -39.65 -11.63
N GLN A 165 -27.70 -40.88 -11.17
CA GLN A 165 -28.19 -42.07 -11.89
C GLN A 165 -27.19 -43.09 -12.46
N HIS A 166 -26.61 -43.89 -11.57
CA HIS A 166 -26.70 -45.36 -11.64
C HIS A 166 -26.73 -45.82 -10.18
N GLY A 167 -27.86 -46.23 -9.62
CA GLY A 167 -28.62 -47.38 -10.07
C GLY A 167 -28.54 -48.41 -8.97
N ALA A 168 -29.23 -48.15 -7.86
CA ALA A 168 -29.63 -49.19 -6.94
C ALA A 168 -30.52 -50.17 -7.72
N SER A 169 -29.98 -51.33 -8.07
CA SER A 169 -30.79 -52.47 -8.49
C SER A 169 -30.01 -53.76 -8.27
N LYS A 170 -30.40 -54.42 -7.17
CA LYS A 170 -30.28 -55.86 -6.86
C LYS A 170 -28.89 -56.45 -6.70
#